data_AF-A0A2N6NA09-F1
#
_entry.id   AF-A0A2N6NA09-F1
#
_cell.length_a   1.000
_cell.length_b   1.000
_cell.length_c   1.000
_cell.angle_alpha   90.00
_cell.angle_beta   90.00
_cell.angle_gamma   90.00
#
_symmetry.space_group_name_H-M   'P 1'
#
loop_
_entity.id
_entity.type
_entity.pdbx_description
1 polymer ?
#
loop_
_entity_poly.entity_id
_entity_poly.type
_entity_poly.pdbx_seq_one_letter_code
_entity_poly.pdbx_strand_id
1 'polypeptide(L)'
;MEAATQIFTRDSLNAISGSTTDGGKLPRAPKIFRLFGGKYIVMEYVQGKTLLELAETKSWEDQLQYIDRIAEAVDVLLTIPIPAEAAPGPYGGGVIRHPLFKDSEAATIFNDVASLQKNVNYMSTLPQKSRYTANPPRPESTFENRLYLVYGDFYPGNFIFDANESLWIIDFGHANLLPLCFQTYALLQSFPASGQYAAAIYDRMKTELPTKNMKAMRRAAGWFGMSVLGIGLPKAELFQGDYTSTYTFPEVTSVLKSQSDTSRSIFLEKWHSWFTEHKYTCLLLASGALGLSLALRYVSGRRT
;
A
#
# COMPACT_ATOMS: atom_id res chain seq x y z
N MET A 1 -6.74 -8.59 2.11
CA MET A 1 -5.41 -8.09 2.50
C MET A 1 -5.45 -6.58 2.68
N GLU A 2 -5.55 -5.78 1.61
CA GLU A 2 -5.64 -4.30 1.70
C GLU A 2 -6.64 -3.78 2.73
N ALA A 3 -7.89 -4.27 2.69
CA ALA A 3 -8.93 -3.83 3.62
C ALA A 3 -8.59 -4.07 5.09
N ALA A 4 -7.91 -5.18 5.39
CA ALA A 4 -7.50 -5.51 6.76
C ALA A 4 -6.41 -4.55 7.25
N THR A 5 -5.41 -4.26 6.40
CA THR A 5 -4.40 -3.26 6.70
C THR A 5 -5.02 -1.88 6.89
N GLN A 6 -5.94 -1.44 6.02
CA GLN A 6 -6.59 -0.13 6.18
C GLN A 6 -7.41 -0.03 7.47
N ILE A 7 -8.16 -1.06 7.83
CA ILE A 7 -8.93 -1.10 9.08
C ILE A 7 -7.99 -1.01 10.27
N PHE A 8 -6.94 -1.83 10.29
CA PHE A 8 -5.90 -1.78 11.33
C PHE A 8 -5.30 -0.38 11.46
N THR A 9 -4.85 0.22 10.35
CA THR A 9 -4.29 1.57 10.34
C THR A 9 -5.27 2.59 10.91
N ARG A 10 -6.52 2.59 10.44
CA ARG A 10 -7.56 3.52 10.92
C ARG A 10 -7.76 3.40 12.42
N ASP A 11 -7.92 2.17 12.91
CA ASP A 11 -8.23 1.93 14.32
C ASP A 11 -7.03 2.31 15.21
N SER A 12 -5.80 2.04 14.77
CA SER A 12 -4.58 2.52 15.43
C SER A 12 -4.48 4.04 15.46
N LEU A 13 -4.77 4.73 14.35
CA LEU A 13 -4.75 6.20 14.29
C LEU A 13 -5.82 6.83 15.19
N ASN A 14 -7.01 6.22 15.26
CA ASN A 14 -8.07 6.64 16.17
C ASN A 14 -7.67 6.46 17.65
N ALA A 15 -7.01 5.34 17.98
CA ALA A 15 -6.51 5.09 19.33
C ALA A 15 -5.43 6.10 19.74
N ILE A 16 -4.49 6.42 18.83
CA ILE A 16 -3.48 7.47 19.05
C ILE A 16 -4.18 8.81 19.26
N SER A 17 -5.13 9.18 18.40
CA SER A 17 -5.91 10.42 18.51
C SER A 17 -6.61 10.56 19.86
N GLY A 18 -7.25 9.49 20.36
CA GLY A 18 -7.93 9.50 21.65
C GLY A 18 -6.98 9.67 22.86
N SER A 19 -5.69 9.38 22.67
CA SER A 19 -4.64 9.51 23.67
C SER A 19 -3.87 10.83 23.64
N THR A 20 -4.08 11.67 22.60
CA THR A 20 -3.30 12.90 22.37
C THR A 20 -4.20 14.09 22.06
N THR A 21 -3.90 15.27 22.61
CA THR A 21 -4.56 16.54 22.24
C THR A 21 -3.95 17.14 20.96
N ASP A 22 -3.87 16.38 19.86
CA ASP A 22 -3.11 16.79 18.67
C ASP A 22 -3.86 17.77 17.73
N GLY A 23 -4.91 18.45 18.20
CA GLY A 23 -5.55 19.54 17.46
C GLY A 23 -6.01 19.21 16.02
N GLY A 24 -6.16 17.93 15.66
CA GLY A 24 -6.53 17.47 14.32
C GLY A 24 -5.39 17.26 13.32
N LYS A 25 -4.12 17.19 13.75
CA LYS A 25 -2.96 17.05 12.84
C LYS A 25 -2.62 15.62 12.40
N LEU A 26 -3.08 14.60 13.14
CA LEU A 26 -2.85 13.20 12.77
C LEU A 26 -3.48 12.84 11.41
N PRO A 27 -2.81 11.99 10.61
CA PRO A 27 -3.41 11.47 9.40
C PRO A 27 -4.63 10.60 9.70
N ARG A 28 -5.52 10.49 8.71
CA ARG A 28 -6.74 9.67 8.80
C ARG A 28 -6.76 8.64 7.68
N ALA A 29 -7.52 7.57 7.90
CA ALA A 29 -7.80 6.55 6.88
C ALA A 29 -9.33 6.37 6.77
N PRO A 30 -9.89 6.25 5.55
CA PRO A 30 -11.34 6.12 5.37
C PRO A 30 -11.89 4.87 6.06
N LYS A 31 -13.10 4.97 6.61
CA LYS A 31 -13.82 3.78 7.09
C LYS A 31 -14.25 2.87 5.94
N ILE A 32 -13.86 1.60 6.00
CA ILE A 32 -14.42 0.57 5.11
C ILE A 32 -15.80 0.14 5.62
N PHE A 33 -16.79 0.14 4.73
CA PHE A 33 -18.16 -0.31 5.02
C PHE A 33 -18.39 -1.75 4.58
N ARG A 34 -17.95 -2.11 3.37
CA ARG A 34 -18.22 -3.44 2.78
C ARG A 34 -17.12 -3.88 1.82
N LEU A 35 -16.98 -5.20 1.69
CA LEU A 35 -16.16 -5.86 0.68
C LEU A 35 -17.06 -6.70 -0.22
N PHE A 36 -16.90 -6.57 -1.54
CA PHE A 36 -17.66 -7.38 -2.51
C PHE A 36 -16.72 -8.19 -3.39
N GLY A 37 -17.02 -9.49 -3.53
CA GLY A 37 -16.29 -10.41 -4.41
C GLY A 37 -14.78 -10.49 -4.16
N GLY A 38 -14.32 -10.12 -2.95
CA GLY A 38 -12.90 -10.06 -2.60
C GLY A 38 -12.06 -9.02 -3.37
N LYS A 39 -12.70 -8.17 -4.18
CA LYS A 39 -12.01 -7.27 -5.13
C LYS A 39 -12.48 -5.82 -5.07
N TYR A 40 -13.66 -5.57 -4.52
CA TYR A 40 -14.23 -4.24 -4.43
C TYR A 40 -14.36 -3.82 -2.97
N ILE A 41 -13.87 -2.62 -2.67
CA ILE A 41 -13.96 -1.99 -1.36
C ILE A 41 -14.97 -0.84 -1.46
N VAL A 42 -16.00 -0.88 -0.61
CA VAL A 42 -16.89 0.27 -0.40
C VAL A 42 -16.47 0.93 0.90
N MET A 43 -16.04 2.17 0.82
CA MET A 43 -15.49 2.93 1.94
C MET A 43 -16.05 4.36 1.98
N GLU A 44 -15.78 5.03 3.08
CA GLU A 44 -16.05 6.45 3.30
C GLU A 44 -15.48 7.28 2.17
N TYR A 45 -16.36 8.10 1.60
CA TYR A 45 -15.96 9.07 0.60
C TYR A 45 -15.37 10.29 1.30
N VAL A 46 -14.09 10.55 1.07
CA VAL A 46 -13.39 11.71 1.61
C VAL A 46 -13.56 12.88 0.65
N GLN A 47 -14.29 13.91 1.08
CA GLN A 47 -14.42 15.15 0.34
C GLN A 47 -13.14 15.99 0.53
N GLY A 48 -12.43 16.27 -0.55
CA GLY A 48 -11.21 17.07 -0.51
C GLY A 48 -10.55 17.16 -1.88
N LYS A 49 -9.31 17.66 -1.91
CA LYS A 49 -8.44 17.62 -3.08
C LYS A 49 -7.26 16.72 -2.82
N THR A 50 -6.91 15.89 -3.79
CA THR A 50 -5.67 15.11 -3.76
C THR A 50 -4.47 16.02 -3.93
N LEU A 51 -3.28 15.61 -3.47
CA LEU A 51 -2.03 16.31 -3.79
C LEU A 51 -1.83 16.41 -5.31
N LEU A 52 -2.29 15.42 -6.07
CA LEU A 52 -2.27 15.44 -7.53
C LEU A 52 -3.09 16.59 -8.12
N GLU A 53 -4.36 16.74 -7.69
CA GLU A 53 -5.22 17.85 -8.14
C GLU A 53 -4.69 19.21 -7.65
N LEU A 54 -4.11 19.27 -6.45
CA LEU A 54 -3.46 20.47 -5.95
C LEU A 54 -2.27 20.88 -6.83
N ALA A 55 -1.50 19.91 -7.32
CA ALA A 55 -0.34 20.15 -8.18
C ALA A 55 -0.69 20.75 -9.55
N GLU A 56 -1.94 20.61 -10.01
CA GLU A 56 -2.42 21.25 -11.25
C GLU A 56 -2.55 22.78 -11.10
N THR A 57 -2.69 23.28 -9.87
CA THR A 57 -2.99 24.69 -9.60
C THR A 57 -1.96 25.39 -8.70
N LYS A 58 -1.11 24.62 -8.00
CA LYS A 58 -0.10 25.14 -7.06
C LYS A 58 1.31 24.94 -7.61
N SER A 59 2.18 25.92 -7.35
CA SER A 59 3.62 25.77 -7.60
C SER A 59 4.20 24.63 -6.78
N TRP A 60 5.40 24.18 -7.14
CA TRP A 60 6.11 23.16 -6.37
C TRP A 60 6.41 23.65 -4.94
N GLU A 61 6.80 24.91 -4.80
CA GLU A 61 7.08 25.55 -3.50
C GLU A 61 5.83 25.55 -2.61
N ASP A 62 4.66 25.87 -3.17
CA ASP A 62 3.40 25.85 -2.44
C ASP A 62 2.95 24.41 -2.09
N GLN A 63 3.38 23.42 -2.85
CA GLN A 63 3.12 22.00 -2.58
C GLN A 63 3.93 21.49 -1.37
N LEU A 64 5.07 22.12 -1.02
CA LEU A 64 5.97 21.63 0.02
C LEU A 64 5.28 21.49 1.39
N GLN A 65 4.38 22.40 1.75
CA GLN A 65 3.62 22.32 3.00
C GLN A 65 2.74 21.06 3.09
N TYR A 66 2.24 20.56 1.96
CA TYR A 66 1.45 19.33 1.92
C TYR A 66 2.37 18.11 2.01
N ILE A 67 3.56 18.20 1.39
CA ILE A 67 4.59 17.16 1.46
C ILE A 67 5.13 17.04 2.89
N ASP A 68 5.35 18.15 3.60
CA ASP A 68 5.76 18.15 5.01
C ASP A 68 4.76 17.36 5.86
N ARG A 69 3.47 17.56 5.63
CA ARG A 69 2.40 16.85 6.36
C ARG A 69 2.30 15.38 6.00
N ILE A 70 2.59 15.02 4.76
CA ILE A 70 2.69 13.61 4.36
C ILE A 70 3.91 12.97 5.03
N ALA A 71 5.05 13.66 5.10
CA ALA A 71 6.23 13.15 5.81
C ALA A 71 5.95 12.93 7.30
N GLU A 72 5.30 13.89 7.96
CA GLU A 72 4.84 13.74 9.35
C GLU A 72 3.85 12.58 9.50
N ALA A 73 2.96 12.39 8.54
CA ALA A 73 2.03 11.26 8.56
C ALA A 73 2.75 9.91 8.41
N VAL A 74 3.76 9.81 7.55
CA VAL A 74 4.59 8.59 7.43
C VAL A 74 5.33 8.34 8.75
N ASP A 75 5.91 9.37 9.37
CA ASP A 75 6.50 9.25 10.71
C ASP A 75 5.49 8.67 11.72
N VAL A 76 4.25 9.18 11.73
CA VAL A 76 3.18 8.65 12.59
C VAL A 76 2.87 7.18 12.28
N LEU A 77 2.75 6.79 11.01
CA LEU A 77 2.48 5.39 10.64
C LEU A 77 3.57 4.45 11.18
N LEU A 78 4.83 4.87 11.16
CA LEU A 78 5.95 4.10 11.70
C LEU A 78 5.93 3.98 13.24
N THR A 79 5.14 4.80 13.94
CA THR A 79 4.97 4.68 15.41
C THR A 79 3.85 3.73 15.81
N ILE A 80 2.99 3.28 14.88
CA ILE A 80 1.87 2.39 15.18
C ILE A 80 2.38 1.08 15.82
N PRO A 81 1.88 0.71 17.02
CA PRO A 81 2.25 -0.55 17.66
C PRO A 81 1.83 -1.74 16.81
N ILE A 82 2.80 -2.62 16.52
CA ILE A 82 2.56 -3.84 15.75
C ILE A 82 2.34 -5.02 16.70
N PRO A 83 1.33 -5.88 16.49
CA PRO A 83 1.13 -7.08 17.30
C PRO A 83 2.36 -8.00 17.29
N ALA A 84 2.66 -8.63 18.43
CA ALA A 84 3.88 -9.43 18.59
C ALA A 84 3.89 -10.68 17.70
N GLU A 85 2.71 -11.19 17.36
CA GLU A 85 2.47 -12.33 16.48
C GLU A 85 2.48 -11.99 14.98
N ALA A 86 2.64 -10.71 14.62
CA ALA A 86 2.63 -10.29 13.24
C ALA A 86 3.84 -10.82 12.45
N ALA A 87 3.58 -11.28 11.23
CA ALA A 87 4.58 -11.70 10.26
C ALA A 87 4.76 -10.65 9.15
N PRO A 88 5.87 -10.68 8.39
CA PRO A 88 6.07 -9.76 7.27
C PRO A 88 4.98 -9.87 6.21
N GLY A 89 4.32 -8.76 5.87
CA GLY A 89 3.20 -8.75 4.92
C GLY A 89 2.08 -7.79 5.31
N PRO A 90 0.96 -7.81 4.58
CA PRO A 90 -0.22 -7.04 4.96
C PRO A 90 -0.74 -7.51 6.33
N TYR A 91 -1.40 -6.61 7.06
CA TYR A 91 -2.04 -6.98 8.33
C TYR A 91 -3.09 -8.07 8.09
N GLY A 92 -3.11 -9.09 8.95
CA GLY A 92 -3.94 -10.28 8.77
C GLY A 92 -3.35 -11.33 7.81
N GLY A 93 -2.12 -11.12 7.31
CA GLY A 93 -1.39 -12.06 6.48
C GLY A 93 -1.70 -11.95 4.98
N GLY A 94 -0.80 -12.51 4.17
CA GLY A 94 -0.88 -12.49 2.72
C GLY A 94 0.47 -12.21 2.06
N VAL A 95 0.46 -12.11 0.72
CA VAL A 95 1.66 -11.77 -0.03
C VAL A 95 2.03 -10.30 0.16
N ILE A 96 3.33 -10.03 0.31
CA ILE A 96 3.83 -8.67 0.42
C ILE A 96 3.60 -7.95 -0.91
N ARG A 97 3.02 -6.75 -0.84
CA ARG A 97 2.95 -5.85 -1.99
C ARG A 97 3.87 -4.65 -1.84
N HIS A 98 4.97 -4.59 -2.58
CA HIS A 98 6.00 -3.58 -2.38
C HIS A 98 6.85 -3.33 -3.64
N PRO A 99 7.32 -2.08 -3.91
CA PRO A 99 8.15 -1.73 -5.08
C PRO A 99 9.47 -2.51 -5.22
N LEU A 100 9.89 -3.24 -4.18
CA LEU A 100 11.07 -4.10 -4.21
C LEU A 100 10.87 -5.30 -5.15
N PHE A 101 9.65 -5.81 -5.21
CA PHE A 101 9.32 -7.04 -5.94
C PHE A 101 8.87 -6.73 -7.36
N LYS A 102 9.01 -7.74 -8.22
CA LYS A 102 8.47 -7.68 -9.59
C LYS A 102 6.95 -7.56 -9.54
N ASP A 103 6.40 -6.71 -10.39
CA ASP A 103 4.96 -6.41 -10.45
C ASP A 103 4.38 -5.99 -9.09
N SER A 104 5.26 -5.49 -8.21
CA SER A 104 4.97 -5.11 -6.82
C SER A 104 4.45 -6.23 -5.93
N GLU A 105 4.60 -7.51 -6.29
CA GLU A 105 4.07 -8.63 -5.48
C GLU A 105 5.16 -9.67 -5.19
N ALA A 106 5.30 -10.06 -3.93
CA ALA A 106 6.20 -11.13 -3.54
C ALA A 106 5.70 -12.49 -4.05
N ALA A 107 6.63 -13.39 -4.35
CA ALA A 107 6.31 -14.72 -4.87
C ALA A 107 5.74 -15.69 -3.83
N THR A 108 5.81 -15.35 -2.54
CA THR A 108 5.36 -16.19 -1.42
C THR A 108 4.93 -15.34 -0.22
N ILE A 109 4.30 -16.01 0.75
CA ILE A 109 4.00 -15.47 2.08
C ILE A 109 5.18 -15.80 2.99
N PHE A 110 5.72 -14.79 3.67
CA PHE A 110 6.84 -14.96 4.59
C PHE A 110 6.32 -15.09 6.02
N ASN A 111 6.72 -16.15 6.73
CA ASN A 111 6.28 -16.40 8.10
C ASN A 111 7.08 -15.59 9.13
N ASP A 112 8.28 -15.13 8.78
CA ASP A 112 9.18 -14.41 9.66
C ASP A 112 10.17 -13.53 8.87
N VAL A 113 10.80 -12.57 9.55
CA VAL A 113 11.77 -11.64 8.95
C VAL A 113 13.01 -12.38 8.40
N ALA A 114 13.41 -13.49 9.01
CA ALA A 114 14.60 -14.23 8.58
C ALA A 114 14.40 -14.89 7.21
N SER A 115 13.21 -15.45 6.95
CA SER A 115 12.82 -16.03 5.66
C SER A 115 12.76 -14.97 4.56
N LEU A 116 12.22 -13.78 4.86
CA LEU A 116 12.23 -12.63 3.97
C LEU A 116 13.65 -12.15 3.67
N GLN A 117 14.49 -12.00 4.70
CA GLN A 117 15.91 -11.63 4.54
C GLN A 117 16.65 -12.64 3.67
N LYS A 118 16.47 -13.94 3.92
CA LYS A 118 17.10 -15.00 3.15
C LYS A 118 16.73 -14.91 1.67
N ASN A 119 15.47 -14.64 1.35
CA ASN A 119 15.03 -14.48 -0.04
C ASN A 119 15.66 -13.23 -0.71
N VAL A 120 15.66 -12.09 -0.03
CA VAL A 120 16.28 -10.87 -0.56
C VAL A 120 17.79 -11.05 -0.75
N ASN A 121 18.48 -11.70 0.20
CA ASN A 121 19.92 -11.96 0.11
C ASN A 121 20.26 -13.02 -0.94
N TYR A 122 19.41 -14.03 -1.13
CA TYR A 122 19.57 -14.96 -2.24
C TYR A 122 19.58 -14.21 -3.58
N MET A 123 18.60 -13.33 -3.80
CA MET A 123 18.54 -12.52 -5.02
C MET A 123 19.72 -11.55 -5.13
N SER A 124 20.09 -10.87 -4.05
CA SER A 124 21.20 -9.90 -4.08
C SER A 124 22.56 -10.57 -4.29
N THR A 125 22.71 -11.86 -4.01
CA THR A 125 23.99 -12.58 -4.17
C THR A 125 24.11 -13.37 -5.48
N LEU A 126 23.04 -13.41 -6.30
CA LEU A 126 23.07 -14.06 -7.61
C LEU A 126 24.18 -13.49 -8.52
N PRO A 127 24.85 -14.35 -9.33
CA PRO A 127 25.91 -13.92 -10.23
C PRO A 127 25.41 -12.93 -11.28
N GLN A 128 26.00 -11.73 -11.36
CA GLN A 128 25.67 -10.75 -12.39
C GLN A 128 26.88 -10.56 -13.31
N LYS A 129 26.65 -10.60 -14.63
CA LYS A 129 27.66 -10.16 -15.59
C LYS A 129 27.81 -8.64 -15.49
N SER A 130 29.00 -8.18 -15.13
CA SER A 130 29.37 -6.76 -15.16
C SER A 130 30.29 -6.53 -16.36
N ARG A 131 30.06 -5.45 -17.11
CA ARG A 131 30.95 -5.04 -18.21
C ARG A 131 32.29 -4.49 -17.72
N TYR A 132 32.38 -4.15 -16.43
CA TYR A 132 33.52 -3.44 -15.84
C TYR A 132 34.27 -4.26 -14.79
N THR A 133 33.67 -5.32 -14.24
CA THR A 133 34.26 -6.12 -13.17
C THR A 133 33.97 -7.61 -13.36
N ALA A 134 35.00 -8.45 -13.31
CA ALA A 134 34.83 -9.90 -13.41
C ALA A 134 34.08 -10.49 -12.20
N ASN A 135 34.22 -9.86 -11.02
CA ASN A 135 33.59 -10.25 -9.76
C ASN A 135 32.89 -9.05 -9.11
N PRO A 136 31.68 -8.67 -9.53
CA PRO A 136 30.94 -7.60 -8.87
C PRO A 136 30.66 -7.96 -7.40
N PRO A 137 30.67 -6.98 -6.47
CA PRO A 137 30.33 -7.22 -5.07
C PRO A 137 28.96 -7.90 -4.93
N ARG A 138 28.85 -8.83 -3.99
CA ARG A 138 27.61 -9.55 -3.62
C ARG A 138 27.13 -9.05 -2.26
N PRO A 139 26.54 -7.85 -2.20
CA PRO A 139 26.10 -7.28 -0.95
C PRO A 139 24.94 -8.10 -0.38
N GLU A 140 24.93 -8.23 0.94
CA GLU A 140 23.83 -8.81 1.71
C GLU A 140 23.19 -7.73 2.56
N SER A 141 21.93 -7.93 2.91
CA SER A 141 21.18 -7.11 3.85
C SER A 141 21.12 -7.78 5.21
N THR A 142 21.09 -6.96 6.25
CA THR A 142 20.70 -7.38 7.61
C THR A 142 19.47 -6.60 8.01
N PHE A 143 18.34 -7.28 8.10
CA PHE A 143 17.06 -6.72 8.50
C PHE A 143 16.95 -6.74 10.02
N GLU A 144 16.29 -5.71 10.54
CA GLU A 144 15.86 -5.69 11.93
C GLU A 144 14.63 -6.58 12.08
N ASN A 145 14.54 -7.31 13.20
CA ASN A 145 13.40 -8.18 13.46
C ASN A 145 12.11 -7.39 13.76
N ARG A 146 12.23 -6.10 14.10
CA ARG A 146 11.08 -5.24 14.38
C ARG A 146 10.36 -4.89 13.09
N LEU A 147 9.03 -5.08 13.10
CA LEU A 147 8.14 -4.68 12.03
C LEU A 147 7.55 -3.29 12.30
N TYR A 148 7.31 -2.58 11.21
CA TYR A 148 6.70 -1.26 11.16
C TYR A 148 5.57 -1.29 10.14
N LEU A 149 4.53 -0.48 10.32
CA LEU A 149 3.55 -0.25 9.27
C LEU A 149 4.19 0.64 8.19
N VAL A 150 4.77 -0.01 7.19
CA VAL A 150 5.41 0.63 6.03
C VAL A 150 4.34 0.94 5.00
N TYR A 151 4.33 2.18 4.52
CA TYR A 151 3.48 2.61 3.43
C TYR A 151 4.28 2.72 2.13
N GLY A 152 3.89 1.95 1.12
CA GLY A 152 4.69 1.73 -0.09
C GLY A 152 4.26 2.52 -1.34
N ASP A 153 3.07 3.14 -1.36
CA ASP A 153 2.51 3.79 -2.55
C ASP A 153 2.37 5.30 -2.40
N PHE A 154 3.44 6.01 -2.73
CA PHE A 154 3.54 7.47 -2.65
C PHE A 154 2.95 8.20 -3.87
N TYR A 155 2.03 7.59 -4.60
CA TYR A 155 1.30 8.30 -5.66
C TYR A 155 0.56 9.51 -5.05
N PRO A 156 0.75 10.74 -5.58
CA PRO A 156 0.13 11.95 -5.01
C PRO A 156 -1.41 11.90 -4.99
N GLY A 157 -2.04 11.06 -5.81
CA GLY A 157 -3.48 10.82 -5.76
C GLY A 157 -3.97 10.12 -4.49
N ASN A 158 -3.08 9.47 -3.73
CA ASN A 158 -3.43 8.73 -2.52
C ASN A 158 -3.49 9.59 -1.24
N PHE A 159 -3.21 10.90 -1.37
CA PHE A 159 -3.19 11.85 -0.25
C PHE A 159 -4.25 12.93 -0.49
N ILE A 160 -5.32 12.91 0.29
CA ILE A 160 -6.44 13.86 0.18
C ILE A 160 -6.38 14.85 1.33
N PHE A 161 -6.50 16.14 1.01
CA PHE A 161 -6.63 17.22 1.98
C PHE A 161 -8.08 17.72 1.96
N ASP A 162 -8.76 17.62 3.10
CA ASP A 162 -10.14 18.07 3.23
C ASP A 162 -10.24 19.59 3.48
N ALA A 163 -11.47 20.10 3.62
CA ALA A 163 -11.73 21.53 3.83
C ALA A 163 -11.20 22.07 5.17
N ASN A 164 -10.97 21.20 6.16
CA ASN A 164 -10.33 21.54 7.42
C ASN A 164 -8.81 21.32 7.34
N GLU A 165 -8.30 21.21 6.12
CA GLU A 165 -6.96 20.83 5.76
C GLU A 165 -6.53 19.48 6.33
N SER A 166 -7.39 18.63 6.90
CA SER A 166 -6.93 17.34 7.46
C SER A 166 -6.41 16.41 6.36
N LEU A 167 -5.33 15.68 6.64
CA LEU A 167 -4.74 14.73 5.70
C LEU A 167 -5.40 13.35 5.84
N TRP A 168 -5.88 12.83 4.73
CA TRP A 168 -6.39 11.48 4.57
C TRP A 168 -5.49 10.67 3.64
N ILE A 169 -5.10 9.48 4.07
CA ILE A 169 -4.34 8.52 3.27
C ILE A 169 -5.31 7.44 2.81
N ILE A 170 -5.27 7.13 1.51
CA ILE A 170 -6.06 6.07 0.88
C ILE A 170 -5.14 5.06 0.18
N ASP A 171 -5.71 3.99 -0.36
CA ASP A 171 -4.99 2.92 -1.07
C ASP A 171 -3.89 2.26 -0.23
N PHE A 172 -4.31 1.39 0.69
CA PHE A 172 -3.41 0.60 1.53
C PHE A 172 -2.94 -0.68 0.81
N GLY A 173 -3.08 -0.76 -0.52
CA GLY A 173 -2.74 -1.94 -1.30
C GLY A 173 -1.27 -2.33 -1.22
N HIS A 174 -0.38 -1.35 -0.96
CA HIS A 174 1.06 -1.53 -0.76
C HIS A 174 1.51 -1.25 0.69
N ALA A 175 0.58 -1.18 1.63
CA ALA A 175 0.90 -1.05 3.04
C ALA A 175 1.13 -2.43 3.68
N ASN A 176 2.26 -2.60 4.35
CA ASN A 176 2.69 -3.87 4.91
C ASN A 176 3.41 -3.67 6.25
N LEU A 177 3.40 -4.70 7.07
CA LEU A 177 4.22 -4.85 8.25
C LEU A 177 5.59 -5.35 7.82
N LEU A 178 6.60 -4.49 7.80
CA LEU A 178 7.93 -4.82 7.27
C LEU A 178 9.06 -4.20 8.12
N PRO A 179 10.31 -4.71 8.02
CA PRO A 179 11.46 -4.02 8.59
C PRO A 179 11.62 -2.60 8.04
N LEU A 180 12.12 -1.67 8.84
CA LEU A 180 12.14 -0.23 8.52
C LEU A 180 12.86 0.11 7.20
N CYS A 181 13.86 -0.67 6.80
CA CYS A 181 14.56 -0.46 5.53
C CYS A 181 13.66 -0.59 4.29
N PHE A 182 12.50 -1.25 4.40
CA PHE A 182 11.51 -1.28 3.33
C PHE A 182 10.86 0.10 3.12
N GLN A 183 10.63 0.88 4.19
CA GLN A 183 10.18 2.26 4.06
C GLN A 183 11.21 3.12 3.33
N THR A 184 12.50 2.99 3.69
CA THR A 184 13.61 3.63 2.98
C THR A 184 13.58 3.28 1.49
N TYR A 185 13.40 2.00 1.18
CA TYR A 185 13.37 1.54 -0.20
C TYR A 185 12.17 2.11 -0.97
N ALA A 186 10.97 2.07 -0.39
CA ALA A 186 9.76 2.59 -1.02
C ALA A 186 9.84 4.08 -1.35
N LEU A 187 10.57 4.87 -0.55
CA LEU A 187 10.77 6.29 -0.79
C LEU A 187 11.87 6.55 -1.84
N LEU A 188 13.01 5.84 -1.74
CA LEU A 188 14.16 6.05 -2.64
C LEU A 188 14.02 5.35 -4.00
N GLN A 189 13.17 4.34 -4.11
CA GLN A 189 12.91 3.53 -5.31
C GLN A 189 11.41 3.36 -5.52
N SER A 190 10.68 4.48 -5.38
CA SER A 190 9.23 4.55 -5.52
C SER A 190 8.77 4.26 -6.95
N PHE A 191 7.45 4.12 -7.12
CA PHE A 191 6.86 4.03 -8.46
C PHE A 191 7.20 5.26 -9.31
N PRO A 192 7.33 5.13 -10.64
CA PRO A 192 7.73 6.25 -11.50
C PRO A 192 6.87 7.52 -11.35
N ALA A 193 5.55 7.36 -11.17
CA ALA A 193 4.62 8.47 -10.98
C ALA A 193 4.75 9.17 -9.61
N SER A 194 5.50 8.58 -8.68
CA SER A 194 5.67 9.03 -7.30
C SER A 194 7.08 9.60 -7.04
N GLY A 195 8.00 9.51 -8.00
CA GLY A 195 9.44 9.75 -7.83
C GLY A 195 9.79 11.05 -7.10
N GLN A 196 9.35 12.19 -7.63
CA GLN A 196 9.67 13.51 -7.04
C GLN A 196 9.05 13.70 -5.66
N TYR A 197 7.82 13.19 -5.45
CA TYR A 197 7.11 13.34 -4.19
C TYR A 197 7.73 12.45 -3.11
N ALA A 198 8.00 11.18 -3.43
CA ALA A 198 8.64 10.24 -2.51
C ALA A 198 10.04 10.72 -2.07
N ALA A 199 10.83 11.28 -2.99
CA ALA A 199 12.11 11.88 -2.64
C ALA A 199 11.94 13.10 -1.72
N ALA A 200 11.00 14.00 -2.04
CA ALA A 200 10.73 15.17 -1.21
C ALA A 200 10.22 14.80 0.19
N ILE A 201 9.39 13.76 0.30
CA ILE A 201 8.92 13.18 1.57
C ILE A 201 10.10 12.64 2.37
N TYR A 202 10.97 11.84 1.74
CA TYR A 202 12.17 11.28 2.39
C TYR A 202 13.02 12.36 3.05
N ASP A 203 13.26 13.47 2.35
CA ASP A 203 14.08 14.58 2.85
C ASP A 203 13.42 15.36 4.01
N ARG A 204 12.11 15.17 4.23
CA ARG A 204 11.29 15.92 5.21
C ARG A 204 10.88 15.09 6.43
N MET A 205 11.10 13.79 6.40
CA MET A 205 10.80 12.92 7.54
C MET A 205 11.71 13.24 8.73
N LYS A 206 11.15 13.15 9.94
CA LYS A 206 11.90 13.28 11.20
C LYS A 206 12.54 11.95 11.58
N THR A 207 11.93 10.83 11.21
CA THR A 207 12.49 9.50 11.46
C THR A 207 13.74 9.28 10.62
N GLU A 208 14.86 8.96 11.26
CA GLU A 208 16.07 8.56 10.55
C GLU A 208 15.88 7.17 9.92
N LEU A 209 15.86 7.12 8.58
CA LEU A 209 15.64 5.89 7.84
C LEU A 209 16.95 5.15 7.53
N PRO A 210 17.05 3.84 7.80
CA PRO A 210 18.28 3.08 7.61
C PRO A 210 18.58 2.89 6.12
N THR A 211 19.79 3.27 5.70
CA THR A 211 20.24 3.17 4.29
C THR A 211 21.21 2.02 4.03
N LYS A 212 21.71 1.36 5.10
CA LYS A 212 22.73 0.28 5.02
C LYS A 212 22.38 -0.84 4.04
N ASN A 213 21.10 -1.20 3.92
CA ASN A 213 20.63 -2.32 3.10
C ASN A 213 20.37 -1.93 1.64
N MET A 214 20.38 -0.64 1.29
CA MET A 214 19.89 -0.17 -0.02
C MET A 214 20.65 -0.75 -1.21
N LYS A 215 21.97 -0.95 -1.08
CA LYS A 215 22.77 -1.55 -2.15
C LYS A 215 22.35 -2.99 -2.45
N ALA A 216 22.12 -3.79 -1.40
CA ALA A 216 21.67 -5.16 -1.54
C ALA A 216 20.23 -5.24 -2.05
N MET A 217 19.32 -4.42 -1.49
CA MET A 217 17.92 -4.39 -1.90
C MET A 217 17.74 -3.95 -3.37
N ARG A 218 18.44 -2.91 -3.85
CA ARG A 218 18.39 -2.50 -5.27
C ARG A 218 18.88 -3.60 -6.21
N ARG A 219 19.92 -4.32 -5.78
CA ARG A 219 20.44 -5.46 -6.53
C ARG A 219 19.43 -6.61 -6.58
N ALA A 220 18.79 -6.91 -5.45
CA ALA A 220 17.72 -7.90 -5.39
C ALA A 220 16.54 -7.52 -6.29
N ALA A 221 16.09 -6.26 -6.27
CA ALA A 221 15.03 -5.75 -7.14
C ALA A 221 15.31 -5.95 -8.63
N GLY A 222 16.55 -5.69 -9.06
CA GLY A 222 16.96 -5.97 -10.44
C GLY A 222 16.76 -7.45 -10.81
N TRP A 223 17.12 -8.36 -9.90
CA TRP A 223 16.91 -9.79 -10.10
C TRP A 223 15.45 -10.20 -10.04
N PHE A 224 14.66 -9.66 -9.10
CA PHE A 224 13.23 -9.89 -9.06
C PHE A 224 12.59 -9.51 -10.41
N GLY A 225 12.91 -8.34 -10.96
CA GLY A 225 12.36 -7.87 -12.23
C GLY A 225 12.73 -8.74 -13.44
N MET A 226 13.97 -9.23 -13.51
CA MET A 226 14.45 -10.04 -14.64
C MET A 226 14.09 -11.52 -14.56
N SER A 227 13.76 -12.03 -13.37
CA SER A 227 13.59 -13.47 -13.16
C SER A 227 12.16 -13.95 -13.44
N VAL A 228 12.02 -15.27 -13.61
CA VAL A 228 10.73 -15.94 -13.47
C VAL A 228 10.26 -15.81 -12.02
N LEU A 229 8.95 -15.65 -11.82
CA LEU A 229 8.36 -15.53 -10.48
C LEU A 229 8.79 -16.74 -9.63
N GLY A 230 9.32 -16.48 -8.44
CA GLY A 230 9.65 -17.55 -7.49
C GLY A 230 11.01 -18.22 -7.66
N ILE A 231 11.94 -17.66 -8.45
CA ILE A 231 13.31 -18.18 -8.49
C ILE A 231 13.91 -18.23 -7.06
N GLY A 232 14.61 -19.32 -6.73
CA GLY A 232 15.16 -19.53 -5.39
C GLY A 232 14.16 -19.99 -4.33
N LEU A 233 12.88 -20.17 -4.68
CA LEU A 233 11.87 -20.77 -3.83
C LEU A 233 11.46 -22.16 -4.37
N PRO A 234 11.23 -23.16 -3.49
CA PRO A 234 10.57 -24.40 -3.86
C PRO A 234 9.18 -24.14 -4.47
N LYS A 235 8.77 -24.95 -5.46
CA LYS A 235 7.45 -24.82 -6.10
C LYS A 235 6.29 -24.89 -5.09
N ALA A 236 6.44 -25.66 -4.01
CA ALA A 236 5.44 -25.77 -2.95
C ALA A 236 5.29 -24.49 -2.11
N GLU A 237 6.30 -23.62 -2.10
CA GLU A 237 6.27 -22.34 -1.38
C GLU A 237 5.74 -21.20 -2.24
N LEU A 238 5.55 -21.40 -3.55
CA LEU A 238 4.99 -20.36 -4.41
C LEU A 238 3.53 -20.12 -4.07
N PHE A 239 3.17 -18.84 -3.96
CA PHE A 239 1.78 -18.45 -3.75
C PHE A 239 0.93 -18.90 -4.96
N GLN A 240 -0.11 -19.70 -4.69
CA GLN A 240 -0.95 -20.30 -5.74
C GLN A 240 -2.24 -19.51 -6.03
N GLY A 241 -2.36 -18.28 -5.52
CA GLY A 241 -3.43 -17.36 -5.90
C GLY A 241 -4.69 -17.41 -5.05
N ASP A 242 -4.69 -18.11 -3.91
CA ASP A 242 -5.86 -18.09 -3.02
C ASP A 242 -5.79 -16.88 -2.07
N TYR A 243 -6.44 -15.78 -2.48
CA TYR A 243 -6.53 -14.54 -1.71
C TYR A 243 -7.55 -14.62 -0.55
N THR A 244 -7.91 -15.82 -0.08
CA THR A 244 -8.78 -16.00 1.08
C THR A 244 -8.12 -15.43 2.34
N SER A 245 -8.61 -14.28 2.80
CA SER A 245 -8.31 -13.73 4.11
C SER A 245 -8.63 -14.77 5.18
N THR A 246 -7.64 -15.22 5.95
CA THR A 246 -7.87 -16.06 7.14
C THR A 246 -8.48 -15.26 8.30
N TYR A 247 -8.44 -13.92 8.23
CA TYR A 247 -9.13 -13.04 9.16
C TYR A 247 -10.59 -12.87 8.76
N THR A 248 -11.50 -13.49 9.52
CA THR A 248 -12.94 -13.28 9.43
C THR A 248 -13.34 -12.06 10.26
N PHE A 249 -13.79 -11.00 9.61
CA PHE A 249 -14.38 -9.84 10.29
C PHE A 249 -15.81 -10.18 10.75
N PRO A 250 -16.11 -10.19 12.07
CA PRO A 250 -17.47 -10.44 12.55
C PRO A 250 -18.48 -9.41 12.02
N GLU A 251 -18.05 -8.15 11.87
CA GLU A 251 -18.90 -7.05 11.37
C GLU A 251 -19.21 -7.17 9.87
N VAL A 252 -18.31 -7.76 9.06
CA VAL A 252 -18.49 -7.92 7.60
C VAL A 252 -19.17 -9.25 7.26
N THR A 253 -19.00 -10.29 8.08
CA THR A 253 -19.59 -11.62 7.86
C THR A 253 -21.10 -11.69 8.14
N SER A 254 -21.65 -10.78 8.94
CA SER A 254 -23.10 -10.72 9.22
C SER A 254 -23.95 -10.48 7.96
N VAL A 255 -23.35 -9.90 6.91
CA VAL A 255 -24.02 -9.64 5.63
C VAL A 255 -23.84 -10.77 4.63
N LEU A 256 -22.69 -11.46 4.62
CA LEU A 256 -22.38 -12.50 3.63
C LEU A 256 -23.28 -13.74 3.77
N LYS A 257 -23.83 -14.00 4.97
CA LYS A 257 -24.70 -15.16 5.20
C LYS A 257 -26.15 -14.97 4.75
N SER A 258 -26.56 -13.79 4.27
CA SER A 258 -27.98 -13.50 3.99
C SER A 258 -28.39 -13.44 2.51
N GLN A 259 -27.49 -13.68 1.56
CA GLN A 259 -27.87 -13.64 0.13
C GLN A 259 -27.38 -14.86 -0.64
N SER A 260 -28.35 -15.65 -1.12
CA SER A 260 -28.14 -16.79 -2.01
C SER A 260 -27.69 -16.33 -3.40
N ASP A 261 -26.84 -17.14 -4.01
CA ASP A 261 -26.00 -16.92 -5.19
C ASP A 261 -26.77 -16.87 -6.54
N THR A 262 -27.90 -16.20 -6.58
CA THR A 262 -28.71 -16.06 -7.78
C THR A 262 -29.20 -14.64 -7.91
N SER A 263 -28.37 -13.74 -8.48
CA SER A 263 -28.88 -12.61 -9.28
C SER A 263 -27.81 -11.63 -9.75
N ARG A 264 -27.31 -11.83 -10.98
CA ARG A 264 -26.72 -10.73 -11.77
C ARG A 264 -27.78 -9.74 -12.30
N SER A 265 -29.01 -10.19 -12.51
CA SER A 265 -30.11 -9.36 -13.04
C SER A 265 -30.79 -8.50 -11.97
N ILE A 266 -31.14 -9.09 -10.82
CA ILE A 266 -31.71 -8.34 -9.68
C ILE A 266 -30.69 -7.31 -9.14
N PHE A 267 -29.39 -7.62 -9.27
CA PHE A 267 -28.31 -6.69 -8.95
C PHE A 267 -28.40 -5.40 -9.78
N LEU A 268 -28.52 -5.46 -11.12
CA LEU A 268 -28.60 -4.24 -11.94
C LEU A 268 -29.88 -3.42 -11.69
N GLU A 269 -31.02 -4.06 -11.48
CA GLU A 269 -32.29 -3.37 -11.23
C GLU A 269 -32.33 -2.70 -9.84
N LYS A 270 -31.88 -3.39 -8.78
CA LYS A 270 -31.79 -2.79 -7.44
C LYS A 270 -30.68 -1.75 -7.34
N TRP A 271 -29.59 -1.92 -8.10
CA TRP A 271 -28.48 -0.98 -8.18
C TRP A 271 -28.92 0.34 -8.85
N HIS A 272 -29.72 0.29 -9.92
CA HIS A 272 -30.29 1.50 -10.53
C HIS A 272 -31.29 2.21 -9.61
N SER A 273 -32.19 1.48 -8.96
CA SER A 273 -33.18 2.07 -8.04
C SER A 273 -32.52 2.75 -6.83
N TRP A 274 -31.42 2.19 -6.32
CA TRP A 274 -30.71 2.74 -5.16
C TRP A 274 -29.94 4.03 -5.50
N PHE A 275 -29.30 4.11 -6.68
CA PHE A 275 -28.62 5.33 -7.15
C PHE A 275 -29.56 6.51 -7.41
N THR A 276 -30.79 6.24 -7.87
CA THR A 276 -31.78 7.30 -8.05
C THR A 276 -32.29 7.87 -6.73
N GLU A 277 -32.23 7.09 -5.66
CA GLU A 277 -32.75 7.46 -4.34
C GLU A 277 -31.66 8.08 -3.44
N HIS A 278 -30.38 7.72 -3.65
CA HIS A 278 -29.25 8.22 -2.86
C HIS A 278 -28.17 8.83 -3.78
N LYS A 279 -28.04 10.16 -3.74
CA LYS A 279 -27.08 10.96 -4.53
C LYS A 279 -25.61 10.69 -4.14
N TYR A 280 -25.09 9.49 -4.37
CA TYR A 280 -23.69 9.14 -4.15
C TYR A 280 -23.00 8.75 -5.46
N THR A 281 -21.91 9.44 -5.79
CA THR A 281 -20.99 9.07 -6.86
C THR A 281 -19.91 8.15 -6.28
N CYS A 282 -19.93 6.85 -6.61
CA CYS A 282 -18.88 5.91 -6.19
C CYS A 282 -17.62 6.05 -7.05
N LEU A 283 -16.46 6.25 -6.42
CA LEU A 283 -15.17 5.92 -7.03
C LEU A 283 -14.94 4.41 -6.90
N LEU A 284 -14.91 3.70 -8.02
CA LEU A 284 -14.47 2.31 -8.11
C LEU A 284 -12.94 2.30 -8.16
N LEU A 285 -12.27 2.06 -7.03
CA LEU A 285 -10.86 1.67 -7.03
C LEU A 285 -10.80 0.15 -7.17
N ALA A 286 -10.47 -0.32 -8.37
CA ALA A 286 -10.10 -1.71 -8.57
C ALA A 286 -8.65 -1.87 -8.09
N SER A 287 -8.44 -2.74 -7.10
CA SER A 287 -7.11 -3.05 -6.56
C SER A 287 -6.17 -3.49 -7.70
N GLY A 288 -5.09 -2.74 -7.92
CA GLY A 288 -4.02 -3.07 -8.88
C GLY A 288 -3.85 -2.03 -10.00
N ALA A 289 -2.61 -1.91 -10.50
CA ALA A 289 -2.16 -0.90 -11.48
C ALA A 289 -2.94 -0.85 -12.82
N LEU A 290 -3.85 -1.79 -13.08
CA LEU A 290 -4.75 -1.79 -14.24
C LEU A 290 -6.10 -1.10 -14.00
N GLY A 291 -6.49 -0.87 -12.73
CA GLY A 291 -7.80 -0.34 -12.35
C GLY A 291 -8.05 1.11 -12.77
N LEU A 292 -6.99 1.94 -12.77
CA LEU A 292 -7.10 3.36 -13.12
C LEU A 292 -7.33 3.58 -14.62
N SER A 293 -6.85 2.65 -15.47
CA SER A 293 -6.97 2.77 -16.93
C SER A 293 -8.39 2.55 -17.47
N LEU A 294 -9.22 1.76 -16.76
CA LEU A 294 -10.63 1.54 -17.11
C LEU A 294 -11.55 2.64 -16.58
N ALA A 295 -11.26 3.20 -15.39
CA ALA A 295 -12.06 4.29 -14.82
C ALA A 295 -11.98 5.56 -15.69
N LEU A 296 -10.79 5.89 -16.23
CA LEU A 296 -10.59 7.06 -17.09
C LEU A 296 -11.22 6.92 -18.48
N ARG A 297 -11.40 5.68 -19.01
CA ARG A 297 -12.10 5.45 -20.28
C ARG A 297 -13.62 5.52 -20.16
N TYR A 298 -14.18 5.24 -18.98
CA TYR A 298 -15.63 5.30 -18.79
C TYR A 298 -16.16 6.73 -18.58
N VAL A 299 -15.34 7.60 -17.97
CA VAL A 299 -15.68 9.03 -17.76
C VAL A 299 -15.49 9.86 -19.03
N SER A 300 -14.56 9.48 -19.91
CA SER A 300 -14.30 10.18 -21.19
C SER A 300 -15.23 9.75 -22.33
N GLY A 301 -15.99 8.66 -22.19
CA GLY A 301 -16.84 8.08 -23.24
C GLY A 301 -18.29 8.60 -23.31
N ARG A 302 -18.68 9.59 -22.49
CA ARG A 302 -20.03 10.19 -22.53
C ARG A 302 -19.97 11.70 -22.70
N ARG A 303 -19.40 12.15 -23.82
CA ARG A 303 -19.75 13.44 -24.44
C ARG A 303 -19.74 13.27 -25.95
N THR A 304 -20.87 12.82 -26.50
CA THR A 304 -21.58 13.35 -27.67
C THR A 304 -22.89 12.58 -27.81
#